data_AF-A0A494ZHA2-F1
#
_entry.id   AF-A0A494ZHA2-F1
#
_cell.length_a   1.000
_cell.length_b   1.000
_cell.length_c   1.000
_cell.angle_alpha   90.00
_cell.angle_beta   90.00
_cell.angle_gamma   90.00
#
_symmetry.space_group_name_H-M   'P 1'
#
loop_
_entity.id
_entity.type
_entity.pdbx_description
1 polymer ?
#
loop_
_entity_poly.entity_id
_entity_poly.type
_entity_poly.pdbx_seq_one_letter_code
_entity_poly.pdbx_strand_id
1 'polypeptide(L)'
;MNTIIERITEAIKDILIGLIKSSLDNMFTSVNEQVGTIAGQVGQTPQGWNAGIFNLIQNISQTVIVPIAGLIITFVLCYELITMVTQKNNFHEFETYNIFLWIFKAYVAVYLVTNTFNITMAVFDVGQHVVNNAAGVISGNTAVDATEAISRIVDALEDMELGDLFLLSMETMLISVTMHILSIIITVILFGRMIEIYRASRSAAFHPKAVRGHFGNPALASR
;
A
#
# COMPACT_ATOMS: atom_id res chain seq x y z
N MET A 1 -6.63 -47.88 41.99
CA MET A 1 -5.46 -46.98 41.90
C MET A 1 -5.19 -46.58 40.45
N ASN A 2 -5.32 -47.51 39.48
CA ASN A 2 -5.19 -47.19 38.04
C ASN A 2 -6.28 -46.23 37.51
N THR A 3 -7.52 -46.36 37.97
CA THR A 3 -8.67 -45.56 37.49
C THR A 3 -8.60 -44.08 37.86
N ILE A 4 -7.91 -43.72 38.95
CA ILE A 4 -7.75 -42.32 39.37
C ILE A 4 -6.64 -41.67 38.56
N ILE A 5 -5.54 -42.38 38.32
CA ILE A 5 -4.42 -41.89 37.51
C ILE A 5 -4.85 -41.71 36.04
N GLU A 6 -5.56 -42.69 35.47
CA GLU A 6 -6.13 -42.57 34.11
C GLU A 6 -7.06 -41.37 33.96
N ARG A 7 -7.97 -41.15 34.93
CA ARG A 7 -8.87 -39.98 34.92
C ARG A 7 -8.15 -38.65 35.07
N ILE A 8 -7.05 -38.61 35.83
CA ILE A 8 -6.21 -37.41 35.96
C ILE A 8 -5.44 -37.16 34.66
N THR A 9 -4.93 -38.21 34.02
CA THR A 9 -4.24 -38.14 32.72
C THR A 9 -5.18 -37.64 31.62
N GLU A 10 -6.41 -38.15 31.54
CA GLU A 10 -7.43 -37.65 30.60
C GLU A 10 -7.79 -36.18 30.87
N ALA A 11 -8.01 -35.81 32.14
CA ALA A 11 -8.31 -34.41 32.48
C ALA A 11 -7.17 -33.43 32.11
N ILE A 12 -5.91 -33.86 32.24
CA ILE A 12 -4.76 -33.05 31.82
C ILE A 12 -4.67 -32.94 30.30
N LYS A 13 -4.96 -34.03 29.57
CA LYS A 13 -5.04 -33.98 28.10
C LYS A 13 -6.11 -32.98 27.64
N ASP A 14 -7.32 -33.05 28.18
CA ASP A 14 -8.41 -32.14 27.81
C ASP A 14 -8.03 -30.66 28.02
N ILE A 15 -7.34 -30.36 29.13
CA ILE A 15 -6.83 -29.01 29.40
C ILE A 15 -5.80 -28.59 28.35
N LEU A 16 -4.85 -29.47 28.00
CA LEU A 16 -3.81 -29.18 27.01
C LEU A 16 -4.38 -29.00 25.60
N ILE A 17 -5.32 -29.85 25.17
CA ILE A 17 -6.04 -29.69 23.90
C ILE A 17 -6.79 -28.36 23.92
N GLY A 18 -7.49 -28.04 25.01
CA GLY A 18 -8.19 -26.77 25.18
C GLY A 18 -7.27 -25.54 25.08
N LEU A 19 -6.07 -25.61 25.66
CA LEU A 19 -5.06 -24.54 25.56
C LEU A 19 -4.53 -24.37 24.14
N ILE A 20 -4.19 -25.46 23.45
CA ILE A 20 -3.73 -25.43 22.06
C ILE A 20 -4.81 -24.87 21.15
N LYS A 21 -6.04 -25.37 21.29
CA LYS A 21 -7.20 -24.92 20.52
C LYS A 21 -7.43 -23.42 20.70
N SER A 22 -7.48 -22.95 21.96
CA SER A 22 -7.65 -21.53 22.29
C SER A 22 -6.53 -20.66 21.70
N SER A 23 -5.28 -21.12 21.75
CA SER A 23 -4.15 -20.39 21.16
C SER A 23 -4.28 -20.26 19.64
N LEU A 24 -4.69 -21.34 18.95
CA LEU A 24 -4.89 -21.34 17.50
C LEU A 24 -6.11 -20.48 17.09
N ASP A 25 -7.22 -20.61 17.79
CA ASP A 25 -8.43 -19.78 17.62
C ASP A 25 -8.11 -18.29 17.71
N ASN A 26 -7.39 -17.88 18.76
CA ASN A 26 -6.99 -16.50 18.96
C ASN A 26 -6.05 -16.00 17.86
N MET A 27 -5.13 -16.85 17.38
CA MET A 27 -4.21 -16.48 16.30
C MET A 27 -4.95 -16.28 14.98
N PHE A 28 -5.82 -17.21 14.58
CA PHE A 28 -6.59 -17.07 13.34
C PHE A 28 -7.55 -15.89 13.38
N THR A 29 -8.22 -15.67 14.50
CA THR A 29 -9.11 -14.51 14.69
C THR A 29 -8.31 -13.21 14.57
N SER A 30 -7.18 -13.09 15.27
CA SER A 30 -6.34 -11.89 15.23
C SER A 30 -5.80 -11.60 13.82
N VAL A 31 -5.35 -12.62 13.09
CA VAL A 31 -4.89 -12.46 11.69
C VAL A 31 -6.04 -11.99 10.80
N ASN A 32 -7.22 -12.59 10.90
CA ASN A 32 -8.40 -12.19 10.12
C ASN A 32 -8.81 -10.73 10.42
N GLU A 33 -8.82 -10.32 11.69
CA GLU A 33 -9.11 -8.93 12.09
C GLU A 33 -8.08 -7.93 11.56
N GLN A 34 -6.79 -8.25 11.66
CA GLN A 34 -5.72 -7.40 11.15
C GLN A 34 -5.78 -7.26 9.63
N VAL A 35 -5.97 -8.37 8.91
CA VAL A 35 -6.11 -8.37 7.45
C VAL A 35 -7.35 -7.58 7.01
N GLY A 36 -8.49 -7.74 7.71
CA GLY A 36 -9.70 -6.96 7.46
C GLY A 36 -9.50 -5.46 7.70
N THR A 37 -8.80 -5.10 8.79
CA THR A 37 -8.47 -3.71 9.10
C THR A 37 -7.55 -3.10 8.04
N ILE A 38 -6.52 -3.83 7.60
CA ILE A 38 -5.59 -3.38 6.55
C ILE A 38 -6.34 -3.19 5.22
N ALA A 39 -7.18 -4.14 4.82
CA ALA A 39 -7.99 -4.01 3.61
C ALA A 39 -8.88 -2.76 3.68
N GLY A 40 -9.49 -2.50 4.84
CA GLY A 40 -10.30 -1.30 5.07
C GLY A 40 -9.49 0.00 5.00
N GLN A 41 -8.26 0.02 5.53
CA GLN A 41 -7.39 1.20 5.52
C GLN A 41 -6.83 1.50 4.12
N VAL A 42 -6.39 0.48 3.38
CA VAL A 42 -5.80 0.64 2.04
C VAL A 42 -6.88 1.01 1.00
N GLY A 43 -8.15 0.69 1.27
CA GLY A 43 -9.29 1.07 0.42
C GLY A 43 -9.72 2.54 0.53
N GLN A 44 -9.20 3.32 1.48
CA GLN A 44 -9.65 4.71 1.69
C GLN A 44 -9.09 5.68 0.65
N THR A 45 -9.87 6.70 0.30
CA THR A 45 -9.38 7.82 -0.53
C THR A 45 -8.39 8.65 0.28
N PRO A 46 -7.47 9.39 -0.36
CA PRO A 46 -6.64 10.38 0.34
C PRO A 46 -7.45 11.36 1.20
N GLN A 47 -8.64 11.77 0.74
CA GLN A 47 -9.58 12.60 1.50
C GLN A 47 -10.21 11.85 2.69
N GLY A 48 -10.59 10.59 2.49
CA GLY A 48 -11.17 9.73 3.53
C GLY A 48 -10.16 9.36 4.62
N TRP A 49 -8.88 9.24 4.26
CA TRP A 49 -7.80 8.94 5.18
C TRP A 49 -7.45 10.14 6.08
N ASN A 50 -7.27 11.34 5.49
CA ASN A 50 -7.08 12.55 6.28
C ASN A 50 -7.50 13.81 5.51
N ALA A 51 -8.69 14.33 5.83
CA ALA A 51 -9.24 15.51 5.18
C ALA A 51 -8.39 16.78 5.41
N GLY A 52 -7.74 16.92 6.57
CA GLY A 52 -6.92 18.10 6.89
C GLY A 52 -5.67 18.20 6.01
N ILE A 53 -4.92 17.10 5.89
CA ILE A 53 -3.72 17.01 5.04
C ILE A 53 -4.12 17.12 3.56
N PHE A 54 -5.21 16.47 3.17
CA PHE A 54 -5.72 16.56 1.81
C PHE A 54 -6.03 17.99 1.40
N ASN A 55 -6.78 18.71 2.24
CA ASN A 55 -7.12 20.12 2.00
C ASN A 55 -5.87 21.00 1.94
N LEU A 56 -4.86 20.74 2.79
CA LEU A 56 -3.59 21.46 2.73
C LEU A 56 -2.89 21.26 1.38
N ILE A 57 -2.79 20.01 0.90
CA ILE A 57 -2.17 19.68 -0.39
C ILE A 57 -2.94 20.32 -1.55
N GLN A 58 -4.27 20.24 -1.52
CA GLN A 58 -5.13 20.83 -2.54
C GLN A 58 -4.95 22.35 -2.62
N ASN A 59 -4.94 23.02 -1.46
CA ASN A 59 -4.72 24.47 -1.39
C ASN A 59 -3.35 24.85 -1.97
N ILE A 60 -2.27 24.16 -1.59
CA ILE A 60 -0.93 24.43 -2.13
C ILE A 60 -0.90 24.19 -3.65
N SER A 61 -1.54 23.10 -4.12
CA SER A 61 -1.61 22.78 -5.55
C SER A 61 -2.27 23.91 -6.34
N GLN A 62 -3.44 24.38 -5.89
CA GLN A 62 -4.21 25.40 -6.59
C GLN A 62 -3.60 26.81 -6.48
N THR A 63 -3.05 27.16 -5.32
CA THR A 63 -2.59 28.54 -5.03
C THR A 63 -1.13 28.79 -5.36
N VAL A 64 -0.27 27.76 -5.33
CA VAL A 64 1.17 27.90 -5.53
C VAL A 64 1.64 27.15 -6.77
N ILE A 65 1.29 25.87 -6.90
CA ILE A 65 1.83 25.03 -7.98
C ILE A 65 1.28 25.46 -9.35
N VAL A 66 -0.03 25.62 -9.49
CA VAL A 66 -0.66 26.00 -10.77
C VAL A 66 -0.14 27.36 -11.28
N PRO A 67 -0.07 28.43 -10.46
CA PRO A 67 0.49 29.71 -10.93
C PRO A 67 1.96 29.63 -11.35
N ILE A 68 2.82 28.94 -10.58
CA ILE A 68 4.23 28.77 -10.94
C ILE A 68 4.38 28.00 -12.25
N ALA A 69 3.61 26.92 -12.41
CA ALA A 69 3.61 26.14 -13.65
C ALA A 69 3.12 26.99 -14.85
N GLY A 70 2.11 27.84 -14.65
CA GLY A 70 1.63 28.77 -15.67
C GLY A 70 2.70 29.76 -16.13
N LEU A 71 3.51 30.31 -15.20
CA LEU A 71 4.63 31.20 -15.53
C LEU A 71 5.71 30.47 -16.33
N ILE A 72 6.08 29.26 -15.92
CA ILE A 72 7.08 28.45 -16.63
C ILE A 72 6.60 28.11 -18.06
N ILE A 73 5.33 27.69 -18.20
CA ILE A 73 4.75 27.38 -19.51
C ILE A 73 4.75 28.62 -20.41
N THR A 74 4.36 29.77 -19.86
CA THR A 74 4.38 31.04 -20.62
C THR A 74 5.79 31.35 -21.12
N PHE A 75 6.81 31.19 -20.27
CA PHE A 75 8.21 31.40 -20.67
C PHE A 75 8.64 30.45 -21.79
N VAL A 76 8.33 29.15 -21.66
CA VAL A 76 8.68 28.13 -22.68
C VAL A 76 7.97 28.39 -24.01
N LEU A 77 6.67 28.71 -23.98
CA LEU A 77 5.88 28.99 -25.19
C LEU A 77 6.36 30.27 -25.90
N CYS A 78 6.70 31.32 -25.14
CA CYS A 78 7.27 32.56 -25.70
C CYS A 78 8.63 32.31 -26.34
N TYR A 79 9.51 31.52 -25.71
CA TYR A 79 10.79 31.13 -26.29
C TYR A 79 10.60 30.37 -27.61
N GLU A 80 9.70 29.39 -27.64
CA GLU A 80 9.39 28.59 -28.83
C GLU A 80 8.78 29.42 -29.96
N LEU A 81 7.95 30.42 -29.64
CA LEU A 81 7.38 31.33 -30.63
C LEU A 81 8.48 32.21 -31.26
N ILE A 82 9.36 32.77 -30.44
CA ILE A 82 10.47 33.62 -30.92
C ILE A 82 11.41 32.83 -31.81
N THR A 83 11.77 31.60 -31.45
CA THR A 83 12.66 30.77 -32.27
C THR A 83 12.00 30.38 -33.58
N MET A 84 10.71 30.01 -33.58
CA MET A 84 9.96 29.72 -34.80
C MET A 84 9.92 30.94 -35.74
N VAL A 85 9.67 32.13 -35.22
CA VAL A 85 9.61 33.38 -36.01
C VAL A 85 11.00 33.80 -36.50
N THR A 86 12.04 33.65 -35.69
CA THR A 86 13.42 34.09 -36.03
C THR A 86 14.10 33.14 -37.01
N GLN A 87 13.92 31.82 -36.86
CA GLN A 87 14.50 30.82 -37.77
C GLN A 87 13.79 30.78 -39.12
N LYS A 88 12.47 31.08 -39.17
CA LYS A 88 11.71 31.18 -40.42
C LYS A 88 11.64 32.59 -41.00
N ASN A 89 12.54 33.49 -40.60
CA ASN A 89 12.57 34.85 -41.12
C ASN A 89 13.24 34.92 -42.51
N ASN A 90 12.53 34.36 -43.50
CA ASN A 90 12.67 34.76 -44.89
C ASN A 90 11.31 34.95 -45.58
N PHE A 91 10.25 35.33 -44.82
CA PHE A 91 8.93 35.84 -45.29
C PHE A 91 8.28 35.22 -46.54
N HIS A 92 8.67 34.02 -46.99
CA HIS A 92 8.20 33.43 -48.23
C HIS A 92 7.31 32.20 -48.00
N GLU A 93 7.39 31.55 -46.83
CA GLU A 93 6.61 30.35 -46.50
C GLU A 93 6.21 30.33 -45.01
N PHE A 94 5.20 31.11 -44.64
CA PHE A 94 4.50 30.90 -43.38
C PHE A 94 3.68 29.61 -43.48
N GLU A 95 4.25 28.49 -43.04
CA GLU A 95 3.49 27.25 -42.86
C GLU A 95 2.46 27.45 -41.73
N THR A 96 1.23 27.86 -42.08
CA THR A 96 0.08 28.02 -41.16
C THR A 96 -0.10 26.81 -40.25
N TYR A 97 0.28 25.63 -40.75
CA TYR A 97 0.30 24.36 -40.01
C TYR A 97 1.16 24.40 -38.73
N ASN A 98 2.33 25.03 -38.74
CA ASN A 98 3.21 25.07 -37.56
C ASN A 98 2.68 26.00 -36.47
N ILE A 99 2.00 27.08 -36.85
CA ILE A 99 1.30 27.97 -35.91
C ILE A 99 0.12 27.22 -35.29
N PHE A 100 -0.63 26.44 -36.08
CA PHE A 100 -1.73 25.64 -35.57
C PHE A 100 -1.27 24.59 -34.55
N LEU A 101 -0.18 23.87 -34.82
CA LEU A 101 0.41 22.93 -33.86
C LEU A 101 0.90 23.62 -32.58
N TRP A 102 1.46 24.83 -32.69
CA TRP A 102 1.87 25.62 -31.53
C TRP A 102 0.68 26.05 -30.66
N ILE A 103 -0.41 26.54 -31.28
CA ILE A 103 -1.65 26.89 -30.57
C ILE A 103 -2.24 25.66 -29.88
N PHE A 104 -2.27 24.52 -30.57
CA PHE A 104 -2.75 23.25 -30.00
C PHE A 104 -1.89 22.80 -28.81
N LYS A 105 -0.56 22.86 -28.95
CA LYS A 105 0.38 22.55 -27.87
C LYS A 105 0.18 23.45 -26.65
N ALA A 106 0.00 24.76 -26.87
CA ALA A 106 -0.27 25.72 -25.81
C ALA A 106 -1.59 25.41 -25.09
N TYR A 107 -2.65 25.13 -25.85
CA TYR A 107 -3.96 24.76 -25.30
C TYR A 107 -3.88 23.49 -24.44
N VAL A 108 -3.25 22.42 -24.95
CA VAL A 108 -3.08 21.16 -24.21
C VAL A 108 -2.24 21.37 -22.95
N ALA A 109 -1.16 22.15 -23.03
CA ALA A 109 -0.28 22.41 -21.88
C ALA A 109 -1.01 23.13 -20.74
N VAL A 110 -1.79 24.18 -21.07
CA VAL A 110 -2.60 24.91 -20.07
C VAL A 110 -3.69 24.00 -19.51
N TYR A 111 -4.40 23.26 -20.37
CA TYR A 111 -5.47 22.35 -19.95
C TYR A 111 -4.99 21.29 -18.95
N LEU A 112 -3.82 20.67 -19.22
CA LEU A 112 -3.23 19.68 -18.32
C LEU A 112 -2.82 20.29 -16.98
N VAL A 113 -2.17 21.46 -16.98
CA VAL A 113 -1.74 22.10 -15.73
C VAL A 113 -2.92 22.51 -14.87
N THR A 114 -3.96 23.11 -15.45
CA THR A 114 -5.17 23.51 -14.72
C THR A 114 -5.90 22.30 -14.11
N ASN A 115 -5.82 21.12 -14.72
CA ASN A 115 -6.49 19.90 -14.25
C ASN A 115 -5.58 18.89 -13.53
N THR A 116 -4.34 19.27 -13.18
CA THR A 116 -3.35 18.35 -12.56
C THR A 116 -3.90 17.63 -11.32
N PHE A 117 -4.60 18.37 -10.45
CA PHE A 117 -5.16 17.80 -9.22
C PHE A 117 -6.30 16.80 -9.52
N ASN A 118 -7.16 17.13 -10.49
CA ASN A 118 -8.25 16.25 -10.93
C ASN A 118 -7.72 14.95 -11.53
N ILE A 119 -6.67 15.03 -12.36
CA ILE A 119 -5.99 13.86 -12.93
C ILE A 119 -5.39 13.00 -11.82
N THR A 120 -4.76 13.61 -10.82
CA THR A 120 -4.19 12.89 -9.68
C THR A 120 -5.28 12.15 -8.90
N MET A 121 -6.43 12.78 -8.68
CA MET A 121 -7.57 12.13 -8.04
C MET A 121 -8.12 10.97 -8.86
N ALA A 122 -8.22 11.11 -10.18
CA ALA A 122 -8.65 10.01 -11.05
C ALA A 122 -7.72 8.79 -10.97
N VAL A 123 -6.41 8.99 -10.79
CA VAL A 123 -5.45 7.88 -10.57
C VAL A 123 -5.73 7.18 -9.24
N PHE A 124 -6.03 7.94 -8.18
CA PHE A 124 -6.42 7.36 -6.89
C PHE A 124 -7.73 6.58 -7.00
N ASP A 125 -8.72 7.08 -7.76
CA ASP A 125 -10.00 6.38 -7.96
C ASP A 125 -9.82 5.03 -8.67
N VAL A 126 -8.96 4.97 -9.70
CA VAL A 126 -8.59 3.70 -10.35
C VAL A 126 -7.86 2.78 -9.37
N GLY A 127 -6.95 3.33 -8.56
CA GLY A 127 -6.28 2.58 -7.50
C GLY A 127 -7.26 1.96 -6.51
N GLN A 128 -8.24 2.74 -6.05
CA GLN A 128 -9.29 2.24 -5.16
C GLN A 128 -10.16 1.19 -5.80
N HIS A 129 -10.52 1.33 -7.07
CA HIS A 129 -11.26 0.28 -7.78
C HIS A 129 -10.50 -1.06 -7.77
N VAL A 130 -9.18 -1.02 -8.03
CA VAL A 130 -8.33 -2.22 -7.95
C VAL A 130 -8.26 -2.77 -6.52
N VAL A 131 -8.04 -1.91 -5.53
CA VAL A 131 -7.95 -2.32 -4.12
C VAL A 131 -9.27 -2.89 -3.62
N ASN A 132 -10.42 -2.31 -3.96
CA ASN A 132 -11.73 -2.79 -3.55
C ASN A 132 -12.05 -4.16 -4.17
N ASN A 133 -11.66 -4.35 -5.43
CA ASN A 133 -11.78 -5.66 -6.08
C ASN A 133 -10.87 -6.71 -5.40
N ALA A 134 -9.65 -6.32 -5.01
CA ALA A 134 -8.75 -7.20 -4.27
C ALA A 134 -9.24 -7.45 -2.83
N ALA A 135 -9.81 -6.45 -2.16
CA ALA A 135 -10.37 -6.56 -0.82
C ALA A 135 -11.56 -7.54 -0.79
N GLY A 136 -12.37 -7.59 -1.85
CA GLY A 136 -13.42 -8.60 -2.00
C GLY A 136 -12.90 -10.04 -2.06
N VAL A 137 -11.72 -10.26 -2.67
CA VAL A 137 -11.05 -11.57 -2.66
C VAL A 137 -10.46 -11.87 -1.27
N ILE A 138 -9.93 -10.86 -0.59
CA ILE A 138 -9.38 -11.01 0.77
C ILE A 138 -10.49 -11.38 1.76
N SER A 139 -11.64 -10.71 1.72
CA SER A 139 -12.76 -11.03 2.62
C SER A 139 -13.50 -12.32 2.24
N GLY A 140 -13.54 -12.67 0.95
CA GLY A 140 -14.32 -13.81 0.44
C GLY A 140 -13.57 -15.14 0.37
N ASN A 141 -12.25 -15.13 0.12
CA ASN A 141 -11.46 -16.34 -0.13
C ASN A 141 -10.20 -16.46 0.75
N THR A 142 -9.79 -15.39 1.44
CA THR A 142 -8.62 -15.40 2.35
C THR A 142 -9.01 -15.45 3.82
N ALA A 143 -10.30 -15.30 4.15
CA ALA A 143 -10.80 -15.62 5.48
C ALA A 143 -10.42 -17.08 5.78
N VAL A 144 -9.53 -17.27 6.75
CA VAL A 144 -9.17 -18.61 7.20
C VAL A 144 -10.40 -19.17 7.89
N ASP A 145 -11.14 -20.06 7.23
CA ASP A 145 -12.19 -20.85 7.88
C ASP A 145 -11.52 -21.85 8.80
N ALA A 146 -11.20 -21.36 9.98
CA ALA A 146 -10.46 -22.09 10.97
C ALA A 146 -11.35 -23.12 11.68
N THR A 147 -12.68 -23.09 11.50
CA THR A 147 -13.60 -24.00 12.22
C THR A 147 -13.33 -25.45 11.84
N GLU A 148 -13.30 -25.75 10.54
CA GLU A 148 -13.06 -27.10 10.04
C GLU A 148 -11.59 -27.51 10.23
N ALA A 149 -10.66 -26.57 10.06
CA ALA A 149 -9.23 -26.83 10.26
C ALA A 149 -8.90 -27.11 11.73
N ILE A 150 -9.46 -26.34 12.67
CA ILE A 150 -9.29 -26.54 14.11
C ILE A 150 -9.97 -27.81 14.56
N SER A 151 -11.16 -28.15 14.05
CA SER A 151 -11.80 -29.44 14.36
C SER A 151 -10.89 -30.60 13.99
N ARG A 152 -10.33 -30.60 12.77
CA ARG A 152 -9.40 -31.65 12.32
C ARG A 152 -8.11 -31.69 13.15
N ILE A 153 -7.62 -30.54 13.61
CA ILE A 153 -6.44 -30.47 14.48
C ILE A 153 -6.81 -31.03 15.86
N VAL A 154 -7.94 -30.67 16.44
CA VAL A 154 -8.42 -31.18 17.73
C VAL A 154 -8.62 -32.70 17.66
N ASP A 155 -9.24 -33.22 16.61
CA ASP A 155 -9.40 -34.66 16.40
C ASP A 155 -8.04 -35.38 16.37
N ALA A 156 -7.04 -34.79 15.70
CA ALA A 156 -5.68 -35.34 15.69
C ALA A 156 -4.95 -35.24 17.04
N LEU A 157 -5.28 -34.23 17.86
CA LEU A 157 -4.71 -34.04 19.20
C LEU A 157 -5.27 -35.05 20.21
N GLU A 158 -6.50 -35.49 20.05
CA GLU A 158 -7.12 -36.51 20.91
C GLU A 158 -6.38 -37.86 20.84
N ASP A 159 -5.83 -38.20 19.67
CA ASP A 159 -5.07 -39.42 19.42
C ASP A 159 -3.61 -39.36 19.96
N MET A 160 -3.11 -38.19 20.37
CA MET A 160 -1.72 -38.00 20.80
C MET A 160 -1.49 -38.36 22.27
N GLU A 161 -0.28 -38.80 22.61
CA GLU A 161 0.11 -39.08 23.99
C GLU A 161 0.23 -37.80 24.84
N LEU A 162 0.05 -37.91 26.16
CA LEU A 162 0.06 -36.74 27.07
C LEU A 162 1.40 -35.98 26.99
N GLY A 163 2.51 -36.71 26.88
CA GLY A 163 3.84 -36.11 26.76
C GLY A 163 4.01 -35.25 25.50
N ASP A 164 3.56 -35.77 24.36
CA ASP A 164 3.64 -35.04 23.09
C ASP A 164 2.70 -33.82 23.08
N LEU A 165 1.52 -33.97 23.69
CA LEU A 165 0.55 -32.89 23.83
C LEU A 165 1.06 -31.74 24.71
N PHE A 166 1.78 -32.07 25.79
CA PHE A 166 2.43 -31.09 26.64
C PHE A 166 3.50 -30.31 25.88
N LEU A 167 4.37 -31.01 25.15
CA LEU A 167 5.41 -30.38 24.34
C LEU A 167 4.82 -29.47 23.26
N LEU A 168 3.79 -29.93 22.56
CA LEU A 168 3.09 -29.15 21.54
C LEU A 168 2.39 -27.91 22.12
N SER A 169 1.83 -27.99 23.32
CA SER A 169 1.25 -26.82 24.01
C SER A 169 2.31 -25.75 24.31
N MET A 170 3.54 -26.17 24.64
CA MET A 170 4.67 -25.24 24.80
C MET A 170 5.12 -24.64 23.47
N GLU A 171 5.19 -25.44 22.40
CA GLU A 171 5.56 -24.96 21.07
C GLU A 171 4.57 -23.93 20.53
N THR A 172 3.27 -24.21 20.65
CA THR A 172 2.22 -23.28 20.19
C THR A 172 2.23 -21.95 20.95
N MET A 173 2.51 -21.98 22.26
CA MET A 173 2.72 -20.77 23.06
C MET A 173 3.95 -19.98 22.59
N LEU A 174 5.06 -20.67 22.31
CA LEU A 174 6.29 -20.04 21.80
C LEU A 174 6.04 -19.35 20.45
N ILE A 175 5.37 -20.04 19.52
CA ILE A 175 5.00 -19.48 18.20
C ILE A 175 4.16 -18.22 18.36
N SER A 176 3.16 -18.22 19.25
CA SER A 176 2.31 -17.05 19.50
C SER A 176 3.12 -15.82 19.95
N VAL A 177 4.08 -16.02 20.86
CA VAL A 177 4.98 -14.94 21.31
C VAL A 177 5.90 -14.48 20.19
N THR A 178 6.49 -15.39 19.43
CA THR A 178 7.37 -15.05 18.31
C THR A 178 6.62 -14.25 17.24
N MET A 179 5.37 -14.60 16.92
CA MET A 179 4.54 -13.86 15.97
C MET A 179 4.30 -12.41 16.40
N HIS A 180 4.06 -12.17 17.69
CA HIS A 180 3.91 -10.82 18.23
C HIS A 180 5.20 -10.00 18.09
N ILE A 181 6.35 -10.60 18.41
CA ILE A 181 7.65 -9.93 18.30
C ILE A 181 7.97 -9.60 16.83
N LEU A 182 7.72 -10.54 15.91
CA LEU A 182 7.91 -10.32 14.48
C LEU A 182 7.03 -9.19 13.95
N SER A 183 5.76 -9.13 14.35
CA SER A 183 4.84 -8.05 13.97
C SER A 183 5.39 -6.66 14.35
N ILE A 184 5.97 -6.53 15.56
CA ILE A 184 6.60 -5.28 16.01
C ILE A 184 7.84 -4.96 15.16
N ILE A 185 8.71 -5.93 14.91
CA ILE A 185 9.94 -5.73 14.10
C ILE A 185 9.58 -5.31 12.68
N ILE A 186 8.63 -5.99 12.04
CA ILE A 186 8.16 -5.66 10.69
C ILE A 186 7.61 -4.23 10.67
N THR A 187 6.80 -3.86 11.66
CA THR A 187 6.25 -2.50 11.78
C THR A 187 7.36 -1.45 11.84
N VAL A 188 8.41 -1.68 12.63
CA VAL A 188 9.57 -0.77 12.72
C VAL A 188 10.32 -0.65 11.39
N ILE A 189 10.54 -1.77 10.70
CA ILE A 189 11.21 -1.76 9.38
C ILE A 189 10.37 -0.98 8.36
N LEU A 190 9.05 -1.18 8.35
CA LEU A 190 8.14 -0.46 7.45
C LEU A 190 8.14 1.04 7.72
N PHE A 191 8.13 1.47 8.99
CA PHE A 191 8.29 2.89 9.32
C PHE A 191 9.64 3.45 8.87
N GLY A 192 10.72 2.67 8.98
CA GLY A 192 12.03 3.03 8.42
C GLY A 192 11.99 3.25 6.91
N ARG A 193 11.38 2.32 6.17
CA ARG A 193 11.20 2.41 4.71
C ARG A 193 10.36 3.62 4.29
N MET A 194 9.30 3.92 5.04
CA MET A 194 8.48 5.12 4.82
C MET A 194 9.31 6.40 4.89
N ILE A 195 10.22 6.50 5.86
CA ILE A 195 11.12 7.65 6.00
C ILE A 195 12.12 7.74 4.84
N GLU A 196 12.66 6.62 4.37
CA GLU A 196 13.55 6.58 3.19
C GLU A 196 12.84 7.09 1.94
N ILE A 197 11.62 6.62 1.68
CA ILE A 197 10.81 7.05 0.53
C ILE A 197 10.49 8.55 0.62
N TYR A 198 10.16 9.06 1.81
CA TYR A 198 9.92 10.49 2.03
C TYR A 198 11.16 11.36 1.71
N ARG A 199 12.36 10.87 2.04
CA ARG A 199 13.61 11.54 1.67
C ARG A 199 13.86 11.51 0.17
N ALA A 200 13.58 10.38 -0.48
CA ALA A 200 13.74 10.22 -1.92
C ALA A 200 12.77 11.11 -2.72
N SER A 201 11.50 11.21 -2.30
CA SER A 201 10.49 12.05 -2.96
C SER A 201 10.82 13.54 -2.86
N ARG A 202 11.35 14.00 -1.72
CA ARG A 202 11.88 15.37 -1.60
C ARG A 202 13.02 15.61 -2.60
N SER A 203 13.95 14.68 -2.73
CA SER A 203 15.08 14.81 -3.68
C SER A 203 14.59 14.87 -5.13
N ALA A 204 13.55 14.10 -5.48
CA ALA A 204 12.92 14.11 -6.79
C ALA A 204 12.31 15.46 -7.17
N ALA A 205 11.73 16.18 -6.21
CA ALA A 205 11.14 17.50 -6.43
C ALA A 205 12.17 18.59 -6.80
N PHE A 206 13.41 18.47 -6.30
CA PHE A 206 14.49 19.44 -6.57
C PHE A 206 15.43 19.02 -7.72
N HIS A 207 15.57 17.71 -8.00
CA HIS A 207 16.42 17.20 -9.08
C HIS A 207 15.74 16.08 -9.90
N PRO A 208 14.90 16.41 -10.91
CA PRO A 208 14.19 15.41 -11.70
C PRO A 208 15.12 14.46 -12.51
N LYS A 209 16.37 14.87 -12.78
CA LYS A 209 17.38 14.01 -13.44
C LYS A 209 18.02 12.97 -12.52
N ALA A 210 17.99 13.15 -11.20
CA ALA A 210 18.52 12.16 -10.25
C ALA A 210 17.57 10.95 -10.08
N VAL A 211 16.28 11.14 -10.37
CA VAL A 211 15.22 10.13 -10.25
C VAL A 211 15.33 9.06 -11.33
N ARG A 212 15.82 9.41 -12.53
CA ARG A 212 16.07 8.45 -13.61
C ARG A 212 17.15 7.41 -13.24
N GLY A 213 18.06 7.72 -12.33
CA GLY A 213 19.06 6.76 -11.82
C GLY A 213 18.55 5.90 -10.66
N HIS A 214 17.62 6.42 -9.85
CA HIS A 214 17.17 5.75 -8.63
C HIS A 214 15.93 4.86 -8.81
N PHE A 215 15.00 5.24 -9.71
CA PHE A 215 13.86 4.40 -10.11
C PHE A 215 14.10 3.64 -11.43
N GLY A 216 15.17 3.97 -12.15
CA GLY A 216 15.58 3.27 -13.37
C GLY A 216 16.48 2.06 -13.13
N ASN A 217 16.78 1.71 -11.88
CA ASN A 217 17.52 0.50 -11.54
C ASN A 217 16.53 -0.63 -11.21
N PRO A 218 16.33 -1.63 -12.10
CA PRO A 218 15.39 -2.73 -11.88
C PRO A 218 15.70 -3.55 -10.62
N ALA A 219 16.92 -3.43 -10.08
CA ALA A 219 17.34 -4.15 -8.89
C ALA A 219 16.72 -3.66 -7.57
N LEU A 220 16.08 -2.48 -7.54
CA LEU A 220 15.36 -1.98 -6.35
C LEU A 220 13.85 -2.29 -6.37
N ALA A 221 13.31 -2.73 -7.50
CA ALA A 221 11.91 -3.14 -7.61
C ALA A 221 11.68 -4.61 -7.19
N SER A 222 12.74 -5.35 -6.87
CA SER A 222 12.69 -6.81 -6.65
C SER A 222 13.37 -7.29 -5.36
N ARG A 223 13.49 -6.46 -4.31
CA ARG A 223 13.98 -6.90 -3.00
C ARG A 223 13.19 -6.33 -1.84
#